data_AF-A0A2N7VYH7-F1
#
_entry.id   AF-A0A2N7VYH7-F1
#
_cell.length_a   1.000
_cell.length_b   1.000
_cell.length_c   1.000
_cell.angle_alpha   90.00
_cell.angle_beta   90.00
_cell.angle_gamma   90.00
#
_symmetry.space_group_name_H-M   'P 1'
#
loop_
_entity.id
_entity.type
_entity.pdbx_description
1 polymer ?
#
loop_
_entity_poly.entity_id
_entity_poly.type
_entity_poly.pdbx_seq_one_letter_code
_entity_poly.pdbx_strand_id
1 'polypeptide(L)'
;MNWDTLTLCYQAEREKAANAANADDAALWRWFCALFEEGRLRWCRSANGWLVSVDHKHLSTEASFYEAIRVARERLDVGVRHARRQKNAVQ
;
A
#
# COMPACT_ATOMS: atom_id res chain seq x y z
N MET A 1 33.74 -13.98 20.10
CA MET A 1 32.51 -13.81 19.30
C MET A 1 31.97 -15.19 18.99
N ASN A 2 30.73 -15.49 19.39
CA ASN A 2 30.11 -16.80 19.20
C ASN A 2 29.32 -16.80 17.87
N TRP A 3 29.69 -17.68 16.95
CA TRP A 3 29.05 -17.83 15.64
C TRP A 3 27.58 -18.27 15.73
N ASP A 4 27.22 -19.03 16.76
CA ASP A 4 25.83 -19.46 16.98
C ASP A 4 24.94 -18.25 17.31
N THR A 5 25.44 -17.31 18.11
CA THR A 5 24.72 -16.09 18.47
C THR A 5 24.53 -15.18 17.27
N LEU A 6 25.54 -15.02 16.41
CA LEU A 6 25.44 -14.22 15.18
C LEU A 6 24.43 -14.84 14.19
N THR A 7 24.43 -16.16 14.07
CA THR A 7 23.50 -16.88 13.20
C THR A 7 22.06 -16.74 13.70
N LEU A 8 21.84 -16.86 15.01
CA LEU A 8 20.52 -16.70 15.62
C LEU A 8 19.97 -15.27 15.41
N CYS A 9 20.80 -14.24 15.62
CA CYS A 9 20.41 -12.85 15.39
C CYS A 9 20.09 -12.55 13.93
N TYR A 10 20.88 -13.09 12.99
CA TYR A 10 20.61 -12.92 11.55
C TYR A 10 19.28 -13.56 11.14
N GLN A 11 19.00 -14.78 11.61
CA GLN A 11 17.74 -15.45 11.31
C GLN A 11 16.55 -14.69 11.90
N ALA A 12 16.66 -14.22 13.15
CA ALA A 12 15.62 -13.41 13.78
C ALA A 12 15.31 -12.12 12.99
N GLU A 13 16.34 -11.44 12.45
CA GLU A 13 16.13 -10.23 11.64
C GLU A 13 15.50 -10.56 10.28
N ARG A 14 15.86 -11.69 9.67
CA ARG A 14 15.23 -12.19 8.43
C ARG A 14 13.75 -12.52 8.64
N GLU A 15 13.42 -13.21 9.73
CA GLU A 15 12.03 -13.53 10.09
C GLU A 15 11.23 -12.27 10.38
N LYS A 16 11.81 -11.31 11.11
CA LYS A 16 11.17 -10.01 11.37
C LYS A 16 10.87 -9.26 10.08
N ALA A 17 11.82 -9.21 9.15
CA ALA A 17 11.63 -8.59 7.84
C ALA A 17 10.54 -9.29 7.01
N ALA A 18 10.52 -10.63 7.02
CA ALA A 18 9.47 -11.41 6.34
C ALA A 18 8.08 -11.18 6.95
N ASN A 19 7.98 -11.15 8.27
CA ASN A 19 6.73 -10.89 8.98
C ASN A 19 6.22 -9.46 8.72
N ALA A 20 7.11 -8.48 8.67
CA ALA A 20 6.76 -7.10 8.33
C ALA A 20 6.19 -7.02 6.90
N ALA A 21 6.88 -7.62 5.92
CA ALA A 21 6.40 -7.66 4.53
C ALA A 21 5.03 -8.35 4.41
N ASN A 22 4.84 -9.50 5.08
CA ASN A 22 3.56 -10.21 5.10
C ASN A 22 2.44 -9.36 5.73
N ALA A 23 2.74 -8.63 6.81
CA ALA A 23 1.78 -7.76 7.45
C ALA A 23 1.35 -6.60 6.54
N ASP A 24 2.31 -5.99 5.83
CA ASP A 24 2.07 -4.91 4.88
C ASP A 24 1.22 -5.38 3.69
N ASP A 25 1.53 -6.54 3.13
CA ASP A 25 0.75 -7.17 2.06
C ASP A 25 -0.67 -7.50 2.52
N ALA A 26 -0.82 -8.09 3.70
CA ALA A 26 -2.13 -8.39 4.25
C ALA A 26 -2.95 -7.11 4.51
N ALA A 27 -2.31 -6.01 4.92
CA ALA A 27 -2.96 -4.73 5.07
C ALA A 27 -3.38 -4.13 3.71
N LEU A 28 -2.53 -4.25 2.68
CA LEU A 28 -2.82 -3.81 1.32
C LEU A 28 -4.03 -4.54 0.75
N TRP A 29 -4.07 -5.86 0.90
CA TRP A 29 -5.18 -6.67 0.40
C TRP A 29 -6.49 -6.42 1.14
N ARG A 30 -6.46 -6.24 2.46
CA ARG A 30 -7.66 -5.85 3.22
C ARG A 30 -8.22 -4.51 2.74
N TRP A 31 -7.35 -3.52 2.53
CA TRP A 31 -7.74 -2.22 1.97
C TRP A 31 -8.34 -2.35 0.56
N PHE A 32 -7.70 -3.16 -0.29
CA PHE A 32 -8.19 -3.44 -1.64
C PHE A 32 -9.59 -4.07 -1.62
N CYS A 33 -9.76 -5.14 -0.84
CA CYS A 33 -11.03 -5.86 -0.75
C CYS A 33 -12.16 -4.94 -0.27
N ALA A 34 -11.92 -4.12 0.76
CA ALA A 34 -12.91 -3.18 1.25
C ALA A 34 -13.39 -2.21 0.15
N LEU A 35 -12.46 -1.58 -0.59
CA LEU A 35 -12.84 -0.65 -1.66
C LEU A 35 -13.47 -1.34 -2.88
N PHE A 36 -13.08 -2.59 -3.13
CA PHE A 36 -13.66 -3.41 -4.19
C PHE A 36 -15.11 -3.80 -3.85
N GLU A 37 -15.36 -4.26 -2.63
CA GLU A 37 -16.70 -4.61 -2.14
C GLU A 37 -17.63 -3.39 -2.11
N GLU A 38 -17.09 -2.21 -1.79
CA GLU A 38 -17.82 -0.93 -1.85
C GLU A 38 -18.02 -0.41 -3.29
N GLY A 39 -17.42 -1.04 -4.31
CA GLY A 39 -17.52 -0.63 -5.72
C GLY A 39 -16.80 0.69 -6.04
N ARG A 40 -15.95 1.16 -5.13
CA ARG A 40 -15.24 2.47 -5.23
C ARG A 40 -13.94 2.36 -6.00
N LEU A 41 -13.33 1.19 -6.01
CA LEU A 41 -12.09 0.92 -6.72
C LEU A 41 -12.35 0.56 -8.19
N ARG A 42 -11.62 1.20 -9.10
CA ARG A 42 -11.58 0.84 -10.53
C ARG A 42 -10.15 0.66 -10.97
N TRP A 43 -9.89 -0.34 -11.78
CA TRP A 43 -8.59 -0.56 -12.40
C TRP A 43 -8.75 -0.89 -13.88
N CYS A 44 -7.74 -0.53 -14.68
CA CYS A 44 -7.71 -0.83 -16.11
C CYS A 44 -6.26 -1.05 -16.57
N ARG A 45 -6.05 -2.06 -17.42
CA ARG A 45 -4.77 -2.25 -18.13
C ARG A 45 -4.77 -1.40 -19.39
N SER A 46 -3.76 -0.54 -19.52
CA SER A 46 -3.52 0.32 -20.69
C SER A 46 -2.19 0.01 -21.35
N ALA A 47 -1.90 0.74 -22.45
CA ALA A 47 -0.59 0.73 -23.10
C ALA A 47 0.56 1.18 -22.17
N ASN A 48 0.26 2.05 -21.19
CA ASN A 48 1.25 2.63 -20.29
C ASN A 48 1.31 1.93 -18.92
N GLY A 49 0.62 0.79 -18.77
CA GLY A 49 0.54 0.03 -17.52
C GLY A 49 -0.86 0.02 -16.90
N TRP A 50 -0.90 -0.28 -15.61
CA TRP A 50 -2.11 -0.43 -14.81
C TRP A 50 -2.54 0.90 -14.22
N LEU A 51 -3.70 1.40 -14.64
CA LEU A 51 -4.34 2.55 -14.02
C LEU A 51 -5.20 2.10 -12.86
N VAL A 52 -5.12 2.84 -11.76
CA VAL A 52 -5.97 2.65 -10.58
C VAL A 52 -6.63 3.98 -10.23
N SER A 53 -7.94 3.91 -10.00
CA SER A 53 -8.77 5.03 -9.57
C SER A 53 -9.64 4.63 -8.39
N VAL A 54 -9.83 5.53 -7.43
CA VAL A 54 -10.74 5.35 -6.29
C VAL A 54 -11.68 6.55 -6.24
N ASP A 55 -12.98 6.35 -6.06
CA ASP A 55 -13.99 7.42 -6.02
C ASP A 55 -13.90 8.34 -7.25
N HIS A 56 -13.72 7.76 -8.44
CA HIS A 56 -13.52 8.46 -9.71
C HIS A 56 -12.25 9.31 -9.81
N LYS A 57 -11.41 9.34 -8.78
CA LYS A 57 -10.11 10.02 -8.79
C LYS A 57 -9.03 9.04 -9.23
N HIS A 58 -8.31 9.40 -10.29
CA HIS A 58 -7.11 8.70 -10.69
C HIS A 58 -6.03 8.82 -9.62
N LEU A 59 -5.47 7.69 -9.20
CA LEU A 59 -4.45 7.65 -8.17
C LEU A 59 -3.09 7.25 -8.73
N SER A 60 -2.99 6.23 -9.58
CA SER A 60 -1.68 5.74 -10.06
C SER A 60 -1.76 5.09 -11.44
N THR A 61 -0.64 5.14 -12.16
CA THR A 61 -0.38 4.37 -13.38
C THR A 61 1.00 3.76 -13.24
N GLU A 62 1.06 2.44 -13.07
CA GLU A 62 2.32 1.74 -12.83
C GLU A 62 2.47 0.51 -13.72
N ALA A 63 3.69 0.01 -13.88
CA ALA A 63 3.98 -1.10 -14.80
C ALA A 63 3.29 -2.41 -14.38
N SER A 64 3.17 -2.66 -13.07
CA SER A 64 2.53 -3.85 -12.53
C SER A 64 1.26 -3.52 -11.74
N PHE A 65 0.33 -4.48 -11.69
CA PHE A 65 -0.92 -4.32 -10.94
C PHE A 65 -0.65 -4.08 -9.45
N TYR A 66 0.20 -4.92 -8.85
CA TYR A 66 0.54 -4.81 -7.42
C TYR A 66 1.16 -3.44 -7.09
N GLU A 67 2.08 -2.96 -7.90
CA GLU A 67 2.69 -1.64 -7.72
C GLU A 67 1.66 -0.52 -7.87
N ALA A 68 0.77 -0.61 -8.86
CA ALA A 68 -0.29 0.38 -9.04
C ALA A 68 -1.20 0.46 -7.82
N ILE A 69 -1.60 -0.68 -7.24
CA ILE A 69 -2.44 -0.75 -6.04
C ILE A 69 -1.68 -0.20 -4.81
N ARG A 70 -0.40 -0.55 -4.65
CA ARG A 70 0.45 -0.04 -3.56
C ARG A 70 0.59 1.48 -3.61
N VAL A 71 0.94 2.03 -4.77
CA VAL A 71 1.09 3.48 -4.98
C VAL A 71 -0.25 4.21 -4.84
N ALA A 72 -1.35 3.60 -5.30
CA ALA A 72 -2.68 4.17 -5.14
C ALA A 72 -3.05 4.34 -3.66
N ARG A 73 -2.81 3.31 -2.83
CA ARG A 73 -3.06 3.38 -1.38
C ARG A 73 -2.28 4.51 -0.72
N GLU A 74 -0.98 4.62 -1.01
CA GLU A 74 -0.14 5.67 -0.46
C GLU A 74 -0.64 7.08 -0.82
N ARG A 75 -1.00 7.29 -2.10
CA ARG A 75 -1.54 8.57 -2.58
C ARG A 75 -2.91 8.90 -1.99
N LEU A 76 -3.76 7.89 -1.77
CA LEU A 76 -5.04 8.08 -1.09
C LEU A 76 -4.83 8.52 0.37
N ASP A 77 -3.95 7.87 1.11
CA ASP A 77 -3.64 8.20 2.51
C ASP A 77 -3.05 9.61 2.66
N VAL A 78 -2.20 10.03 1.71
CA VAL A 78 -1.69 11.41 1.66
C VAL A 78 -2.84 12.39 1.40
N GLY A 79 -3.72 12.09 0.44
CA GLY A 79 -4.90 12.90 0.14
C GLY A 79 -5.84 13.08 1.33
N VAL A 80 -6.12 12.01 2.07
CA VAL A 80 -6.95 12.04 3.29
C VAL A 80 -6.31 12.91 4.37
N ARG A 81 -4.99 12.79 4.57
CA ARG A 81 -4.24 13.60 5.53
C ARG A 81 -4.29 15.10 5.19
N HIS A 82 -4.10 15.46 3.92
CA HIS A 82 -4.21 16.85 3.47
C HIS A 82 -5.62 17.41 3.66
N ALA A 83 -6.66 16.64 3.33
CA ALA A 83 -8.04 17.06 3.54
C ALA A 83 -8.37 17.30 5.01
N ARG A 84 -7.88 16.46 5.93
CA ARG A 84 -8.04 16.66 7.39
C ARG A 84 -7.34 17.92 7.87
N ARG A 85 -6.09 18.16 7.42
CA ARG A 85 -5.33 19.35 7.82
C ARG A 85 -6.01 20.65 7.38
N GLN A 86 -6.58 20.69 6.18
CA GLN A 86 -7.31 21.86 5.69
C GLN A 86 -8.55 22.16 6.52
N LYS A 87 -9.32 21.14 6.91
CA LYS A 87 -10.51 21.31 7.77
C LYS A 87 -10.16 21.90 9.14
N ASN A 88 -9.04 21.47 9.72
CA ASN A 88 -8.61 21.94 11.05
C ASN A 88 -7.98 23.34 11.03
N ALA A 89 -7.60 23.88 9.87
CA ALA A 89 -6.99 25.21 9.76
C ALA A 89 -8.02 26.34 9.50
N VAL A 90 -9.27 25.97 9.25
CA VAL A 90 -10.39 26.88 8.95
C VAL A 90 -11.33 27.03 10.16
N GLN A 91 -11.08 26.28 11.24
CA GLN A 91 -11.73 26.43 12.55
C GLN A 91 -10.86 27.29 13.47
#